data_AF-A0AAW1X617-F1
#
_entry.id   AF-A0AAW1X617-F1
#
_cell.length_a   1.000
_cell.length_b   1.000
_cell.length_c   1.000
_cell.angle_alpha   90.00
_cell.angle_beta   90.00
_cell.angle_gamma   90.00
#
_symmetry.space_group_name_H-M   'P 1'
#
loop_
_entity.id
_entity.type
_entity.pdbx_description
1 polymer ?
#
loop_
_entity_poly.entity_id
_entity_poly.type
_entity_poly.pdbx_seq_one_letter_code
_entity_poly.pdbx_strand_id
1 'polypeptide(L)'
;MDSEDDMHDANDIDSVDDDEGFYSDENEMPVDYNSNDDDDDADDDDYVMEEDEDGINMIEARRPENNYIVLKELDIKERQEEDITSVSSVLSISRAASSILLRYLNWNVSEVHEAWFADEEKVRKTVGLLPGPVVQFAKSRELTCGVCFEAFPRSRMKSAACGHPFCCECWEGYIRTSINDGPGCLMLRCPDASCGAAVGQDMITIFASDDDKRKYSKYLLRSYVEDNKKFDFECVSISKNVFISNMENNRMKT
;
A
#
# COMPACT_ATOMS: atom_id res chain seq x y z
N MET A 1 -3.72 -35.29 -66.40
CA MET A 1 -3.69 -36.55 -65.55
C MET A 1 -3.61 -36.18 -64.06
N ASP A 2 -4.77 -35.83 -63.43
CA ASP A 2 -5.83 -36.39 -62.56
C ASP A 2 -5.23 -36.87 -61.23
N SER A 3 -5.49 -36.15 -60.07
CA SER A 3 -6.52 -36.56 -59.08
C SER A 3 -6.31 -35.79 -57.76
N GLU A 4 -7.27 -34.86 -57.37
CA GLU A 4 -8.22 -34.38 -56.35
C GLU A 4 -8.51 -35.46 -55.30
N ASP A 5 -8.53 -35.13 -53.93
CA ASP A 5 -9.68 -35.00 -53.00
C ASP A 5 -9.38 -35.74 -51.69
N ASP A 6 -9.49 -35.08 -50.44
CA ASP A 6 -10.68 -35.19 -49.56
C ASP A 6 -10.23 -35.27 -48.10
N MET A 7 -10.42 -34.17 -47.31
CA MET A 7 -10.97 -33.78 -45.98
C MET A 7 -11.91 -34.87 -45.43
N HIS A 8 -11.76 -35.33 -44.10
CA HIS A 8 -12.77 -35.32 -43.01
C HIS A 8 -12.05 -35.55 -41.67
N ASP A 9 -12.13 -34.68 -40.66
CA ASP A 9 -12.75 -34.37 -39.35
C ASP A 9 -12.99 -35.64 -38.52
N ALA A 10 -12.38 -35.75 -37.34
CA ALA A 10 -13.18 -36.13 -36.14
C ALA A 10 -12.32 -35.90 -34.88
N ASN A 11 -12.52 -34.79 -34.13
CA ASN A 11 -13.05 -34.38 -32.80
C ASN A 11 -13.27 -35.59 -31.88
N ASP A 12 -12.37 -35.85 -30.89
CA ASP A 12 -12.83 -36.47 -29.62
C ASP A 12 -12.34 -35.64 -28.43
N ILE A 13 -13.14 -34.75 -27.94
CA ILE A 13 -14.03 -34.23 -26.90
C ILE A 13 -14.07 -35.19 -25.71
N ASP A 14 -13.28 -35.00 -24.72
CA ASP A 14 -13.83 -35.32 -23.38
C ASP A 14 -14.15 -34.02 -22.61
N SER A 15 -15.36 -33.60 -22.76
CA SER A 15 -16.42 -32.91 -22.01
C SER A 15 -16.93 -33.80 -20.87
N VAL A 16 -16.75 -33.33 -19.65
CA VAL A 16 -18.00 -33.27 -18.84
C VAL A 16 -17.83 -32.16 -17.80
N ASP A 17 -18.51 -31.04 -18.00
CA ASP A 17 -19.68 -30.25 -17.58
C ASP A 17 -20.06 -30.54 -16.12
N ASP A 18 -20.02 -29.54 -15.27
CA ASP A 18 -21.01 -28.53 -14.84
C ASP A 18 -21.64 -28.97 -13.50
N ASP A 19 -21.51 -28.18 -12.45
CA ASP A 19 -22.54 -27.23 -11.96
C ASP A 19 -23.14 -27.77 -10.64
N GLU A 20 -23.00 -27.04 -9.54
CA GLU A 20 -23.73 -26.10 -8.67
C GLU A 20 -24.57 -26.87 -7.65
N GLY A 21 -24.49 -26.50 -6.32
CA GLY A 21 -25.66 -25.96 -5.56
C GLY A 21 -25.64 -26.49 -4.12
N PHE A 22 -25.39 -25.71 -3.04
CA PHE A 22 -26.17 -25.04 -1.98
C PHE A 22 -27.19 -26.00 -1.37
N TYR A 23 -27.31 -26.35 0.03
CA TYR A 23 -28.01 -26.18 1.31
C TYR A 23 -28.46 -27.55 1.83
N SER A 24 -28.14 -27.97 3.08
CA SER A 24 -29.04 -28.07 4.25
C SER A 24 -28.59 -29.22 5.14
N ASP A 25 -28.30 -28.99 6.48
CA ASP A 25 -29.03 -29.27 7.74
C ASP A 25 -28.78 -30.72 8.18
N GLU A 26 -28.02 -30.84 9.22
CA GLU A 26 -28.49 -31.86 10.19
C GLU A 26 -27.67 -31.74 11.48
N ASN A 27 -28.26 -30.97 12.52
CA ASN A 27 -28.79 -31.45 13.82
C ASN A 27 -28.09 -32.74 14.27
N GLU A 28 -27.13 -32.56 15.18
CA GLU A 28 -27.21 -33.58 16.26
C GLU A 28 -26.25 -33.20 17.39
N MET A 29 -26.82 -32.48 18.38
CA MET A 29 -26.58 -32.50 19.84
C MET A 29 -26.19 -33.90 20.33
N PRO A 30 -25.27 -34.01 21.25
CA PRO A 30 -25.64 -34.66 22.52
C PRO A 30 -25.03 -33.96 23.73
N VAL A 31 -25.92 -33.44 24.62
CA VAL A 31 -26.28 -33.40 26.04
C VAL A 31 -25.41 -34.37 26.84
N ASP A 32 -24.49 -33.73 27.69
CA ASP A 32 -24.24 -34.46 28.96
C ASP A 32 -24.17 -33.46 30.13
N TYR A 33 -25.37 -33.27 30.71
CA TYR A 33 -25.77 -32.86 32.07
C TYR A 33 -25.34 -33.91 33.11
N ASN A 34 -24.27 -33.59 33.73
CA ASN A 34 -24.22 -34.14 35.11
C ASN A 34 -23.93 -33.02 36.11
N SER A 35 -24.98 -32.44 36.66
CA SER A 35 -25.30 -31.74 37.92
C SER A 35 -25.36 -32.72 39.10
N ASN A 36 -24.34 -32.67 39.93
CA ASN A 36 -24.46 -32.96 41.38
C ASN A 36 -24.01 -31.74 42.20
N ASP A 37 -24.92 -30.97 42.80
CA ASP A 37 -25.44 -30.34 44.03
C ASP A 37 -24.52 -30.61 45.22
N ASP A 38 -23.91 -29.56 45.82
CA ASP A 38 -23.97 -29.45 47.29
C ASP A 38 -23.48 -28.06 47.71
N ASP A 39 -24.32 -27.13 48.09
CA ASP A 39 -24.70 -26.28 49.24
C ASP A 39 -23.68 -26.38 50.38
N ASP A 40 -22.92 -25.27 50.71
CA ASP A 40 -22.74 -24.90 52.13
C ASP A 40 -22.29 -23.43 52.20
N ASP A 41 -23.12 -22.47 52.55
CA ASP A 41 -23.35 -21.47 53.60
C ASP A 41 -22.33 -21.59 54.75
N ALA A 42 -21.45 -20.60 55.04
CA ALA A 42 -21.35 -20.00 56.39
C ALA A 42 -19.96 -19.36 56.55
N ASP A 43 -19.83 -18.02 56.67
CA ASP A 43 -19.53 -17.26 57.91
C ASP A 43 -18.15 -16.61 57.81
N ASP A 44 -18.03 -15.30 57.74
CA ASP A 44 -17.66 -14.33 58.80
C ASP A 44 -16.15 -14.40 59.10
N ASP A 45 -15.33 -13.47 58.56
CA ASP A 45 -14.45 -12.81 59.55
C ASP A 45 -13.82 -11.57 58.91
N ASP A 46 -14.45 -10.39 59.10
CA ASP A 46 -14.01 -9.17 59.81
C ASP A 46 -12.71 -9.38 60.58
N TYR A 47 -11.55 -9.03 60.02
CA TYR A 47 -10.48 -8.52 60.94
C TYR A 47 -10.01 -7.14 60.45
N VAL A 48 -10.58 -6.05 61.03
CA VAL A 48 -10.03 -4.74 61.46
C VAL A 48 -8.69 -4.95 62.18
N MET A 49 -7.53 -4.36 61.71
CA MET A 49 -6.42 -3.38 61.73
C MET A 49 -5.41 -3.74 62.82
N GLU A 50 -4.16 -4.01 62.40
CA GLU A 50 -3.09 -3.52 63.31
C GLU A 50 -2.01 -2.82 62.50
N GLU A 51 -1.93 -1.47 62.47
CA GLU A 51 -0.92 -0.39 62.58
C GLU A 51 0.49 -0.94 62.76
N ASP A 52 1.16 -1.05 61.51
CA ASP A 52 2.63 -0.88 61.69
C ASP A 52 3.20 -0.08 60.51
N GLU A 53 3.37 1.27 60.68
CA GLU A 53 4.48 2.23 60.49
C GLU A 53 5.69 1.59 59.81
N ASP A 54 5.57 1.47 58.49
CA ASP A 54 6.79 1.59 57.65
C ASP A 54 6.38 1.71 56.19
N GLY A 55 5.98 2.98 55.75
CA GLY A 55 6.27 3.70 54.50
C GLY A 55 6.74 2.77 53.37
N ILE A 56 5.87 1.89 52.85
CA ILE A 56 6.18 1.33 51.52
C ILE A 56 5.28 2.02 50.49
N ASN A 57 5.53 3.30 50.13
CA ASN A 57 5.16 3.96 48.86
C ASN A 57 4.78 2.96 47.77
N MET A 58 3.63 2.26 47.83
CA MET A 58 2.97 1.67 46.64
C MET A 58 3.05 2.64 45.45
N ILE A 59 4.23 2.95 44.90
CA ILE A 59 4.28 3.55 43.55
C ILE A 59 3.25 2.84 42.66
N GLU A 60 1.90 2.88 42.98
CA GLU A 60 0.96 2.70 41.85
C GLU A 60 1.61 3.08 40.51
N ALA A 61 2.66 2.36 40.02
CA ALA A 61 3.00 2.35 38.58
C ALA A 61 1.87 2.97 37.75
N ARG A 62 1.47 4.24 38.00
CA ARG A 62 0.80 5.03 36.96
C ARG A 62 1.11 4.50 35.56
N ARG A 63 0.48 3.35 35.19
CA ARG A 63 0.48 3.00 33.76
C ARG A 63 0.29 4.26 32.89
N PRO A 64 1.42 4.82 32.30
CA PRO A 64 1.14 5.95 31.40
C PRO A 64 -0.09 5.69 30.52
N GLU A 65 -1.27 6.08 30.96
CA GLU A 65 -2.45 6.07 30.06
C GLU A 65 -2.05 6.46 28.63
N ASN A 66 -1.15 5.63 28.09
CA ASN A 66 -0.91 5.98 26.67
C ASN A 66 -2.22 5.90 25.88
N ASN A 67 -2.85 7.09 25.64
CA ASN A 67 -4.01 7.22 24.75
C ASN A 67 -3.70 6.71 23.34
N TYR A 68 -4.15 5.44 23.06
CA TYR A 68 -3.90 4.92 21.69
C TYR A 68 -5.19 4.97 20.89
N ILE A 69 -5.07 5.46 19.65
CA ILE A 69 -6.21 5.38 18.70
C ILE A 69 -5.97 4.23 17.72
N VAL A 70 -7.02 3.37 17.72
CA VAL A 70 -6.95 2.27 16.74
C VAL A 70 -7.44 2.80 15.37
N LEU A 71 -6.49 2.82 14.48
CA LEU A 71 -6.89 3.30 13.15
C LEU A 71 -7.02 2.10 12.21
N LYS A 72 -8.14 2.20 11.49
CA LYS A 72 -8.32 1.16 10.44
C LYS A 72 -7.58 1.55 9.15
N GLU A 73 -7.35 0.56 8.30
CA GLU A 73 -6.64 0.79 7.03
C GLU A 73 -7.32 1.89 6.21
N LEU A 74 -8.54 1.89 6.26
CA LEU A 74 -9.27 2.90 5.46
C LEU A 74 -9.00 4.31 5.98
N ASP A 75 -8.90 4.43 7.23
CA ASP A 75 -8.61 5.77 7.80
C ASP A 75 -7.22 6.26 7.40
N ILE A 76 -6.33 5.35 7.30
CA ILE A 76 -4.95 5.76 6.91
C ILE A 76 -4.93 6.15 5.43
N LYS A 77 -5.67 5.43 4.72
CA LYS A 77 -5.70 5.77 3.28
C LYS A 77 -6.31 7.16 3.06
N GLU A 78 -7.36 7.39 3.79
CA GLU A 78 -7.98 8.73 3.65
C GLU A 78 -7.00 9.84 4.07
N ARG A 79 -6.38 9.61 5.06
CA ARG A 79 -5.42 10.64 5.48
C ARG A 79 -4.30 10.82 4.45
N GLN A 80 -3.82 9.70 3.97
CA GLN A 80 -2.79 9.80 2.91
C GLN A 80 -3.29 10.65 1.75
N GLU A 81 -4.49 10.31 1.44
CA GLU A 81 -5.05 11.05 0.29
C GLU A 81 -5.23 12.54 0.64
N GLU A 82 -5.57 12.82 1.79
CA GLU A 82 -5.70 14.23 2.20
C GLU A 82 -4.35 14.96 2.15
N ASP A 83 -3.37 14.28 2.67
CA ASP A 83 -2.04 14.92 2.60
C ASP A 83 -1.59 15.14 1.15
N ILE A 84 -1.90 14.14 0.33
CA ILE A 84 -1.49 14.29 -1.08
C ILE A 84 -2.29 15.45 -1.71
N THR A 85 -3.55 15.47 -1.39
CA THR A 85 -4.38 16.57 -1.93
C THR A 85 -3.92 17.93 -1.40
N SER A 86 -3.66 18.00 -0.20
CA SER A 86 -3.16 19.26 0.38
C SER A 86 -1.89 19.75 -0.34
N VAL A 87 -0.94 18.83 -0.53
CA VAL A 87 0.33 19.24 -1.18
C VAL A 87 0.07 19.57 -2.65
N SER A 88 -0.80 18.78 -3.20
CA SER A 88 -1.07 19.02 -4.63
C SER A 88 -1.72 20.40 -4.82
N SER A 89 -2.63 20.78 -3.99
CA SER A 89 -3.31 22.08 -4.11
C SER A 89 -2.38 23.25 -3.76
N VAL A 90 -1.54 23.11 -2.82
CA VAL A 90 -0.69 24.24 -2.39
C VAL A 90 0.46 24.44 -3.39
N LEU A 91 1.00 23.31 -3.89
CA LEU A 91 2.19 23.46 -4.75
C LEU A 91 1.77 23.45 -6.22
N SER A 92 0.43 23.24 -6.44
CA SER A 92 -0.12 23.18 -7.81
C SER A 92 0.64 22.20 -8.69
N ILE A 93 0.90 21.04 -8.22
CA ILE A 93 1.55 19.97 -9.02
C ILE A 93 0.59 18.77 -9.04
N SER A 94 0.95 17.76 -9.95
CA SER A 94 0.05 16.59 -10.10
C SER A 94 0.05 15.72 -8.84
N ARG A 95 -1.04 14.97 -8.69
CA ARG A 95 -1.15 14.11 -7.50
C ARG A 95 -0.02 13.07 -7.48
N ALA A 96 0.32 12.60 -8.63
CA ALA A 96 1.43 11.62 -8.68
C ALA A 96 2.75 12.23 -8.21
N ALA A 97 2.93 13.44 -8.59
CA ALA A 97 4.18 14.11 -8.16
C ALA A 97 4.15 14.43 -6.66
N SER A 98 2.96 14.80 -6.19
CA SER A 98 2.85 15.08 -4.74
C SER A 98 3.13 13.82 -3.92
N SER A 99 2.61 12.72 -4.42
CA SER A 99 2.84 11.47 -3.68
C SER A 99 4.34 11.12 -3.64
N ILE A 100 5.04 11.35 -4.67
CA ILE A 100 6.48 11.02 -4.72
C ILE A 100 7.24 11.94 -3.76
N LEU A 101 6.81 13.16 -3.70
CA LEU A 101 7.51 14.10 -2.80
C LEU A 101 7.28 13.71 -1.34
N LEU A 102 6.06 13.36 -1.14
CA LEU A 102 5.75 13.02 0.26
C LEU A 102 6.51 11.76 0.68
N ARG A 103 6.78 10.99 -0.23
CA ARG A 103 7.52 9.76 0.13
C ARG A 103 9.00 10.07 0.34
N TYR A 104 9.47 10.98 -0.38
CA TYR A 104 10.90 11.32 -0.24
C TYR A 104 11.18 12.04 1.09
N LEU A 105 10.15 12.71 1.53
CA LEU A 105 10.41 13.47 2.78
C LEU A 105 9.67 12.82 3.94
N ASN A 106 9.44 11.50 3.75
CA ASN A 106 8.87 10.66 4.82
C ASN A 106 7.50 11.17 5.27
N TRP A 107 6.64 11.65 4.45
CA TRP A 107 5.23 12.06 4.63
C TRP A 107 5.12 13.24 5.61
N ASN A 108 6.19 14.11 5.56
CA ASN A 108 6.09 15.36 6.34
C ASN A 108 5.71 16.53 5.42
N VAL A 109 4.50 16.95 5.60
CA VAL A 109 3.96 17.96 4.66
C VAL A 109 4.71 19.29 4.85
N SER A 110 4.97 19.66 6.09
CA SER A 110 5.65 20.96 6.34
C SER A 110 7.06 20.98 5.72
N GLU A 111 7.75 19.84 5.91
CA GLU A 111 9.11 19.79 5.32
C GLU A 111 9.06 19.83 3.79
N VAL A 112 8.05 19.20 3.28
CA VAL A 112 7.94 19.25 1.80
C VAL A 112 7.74 20.69 1.33
N HIS A 113 6.85 21.39 2.02
CA HIS A 113 6.60 22.79 1.61
C HIS A 113 7.86 23.64 1.76
N GLU A 114 8.54 23.46 2.90
CA GLU A 114 9.75 24.29 3.13
C GLU A 114 10.81 23.99 2.07
N ALA A 115 11.03 22.67 1.90
CA ALA A 115 12.07 22.32 0.90
C ALA A 115 11.68 22.80 -0.49
N TRP A 116 10.38 22.64 -0.81
CA TRP A 116 9.94 23.06 -2.17
C TRP A 116 10.05 24.58 -2.32
N PHE A 117 9.69 25.33 -1.31
CA PHE A 117 9.72 26.80 -1.45
C PHE A 117 11.15 27.33 -1.34
N ALA A 118 12.00 26.51 -0.69
CA ALA A 118 13.41 26.95 -0.64
C ALA A 118 14.05 26.82 -2.02
N ASP A 119 13.90 25.65 -2.57
CA ASP A 119 14.47 25.46 -3.93
C ASP A 119 13.65 24.39 -4.67
N GLU A 120 12.89 24.88 -5.57
CA GLU A 120 11.99 23.95 -6.30
C GLU A 120 12.79 23.12 -7.32
N GLU A 121 13.67 23.67 -7.97
CA GLU A 121 14.41 22.95 -9.04
C GLU A 121 15.27 21.82 -8.45
N LYS A 122 15.84 22.10 -7.39
CA LYS A 122 16.67 21.06 -6.74
C LYS A 122 15.81 19.86 -6.29
N VAL A 123 14.69 20.21 -5.75
CA VAL A 123 13.82 19.12 -5.25
C VAL A 123 13.28 18.32 -6.46
N ARG A 124 12.96 19.03 -7.43
CA ARG A 124 12.44 18.32 -8.63
C ARG A 124 13.50 17.38 -9.21
N LYS A 125 14.66 17.82 -9.26
CA LYS A 125 15.74 16.98 -9.83
C LYS A 125 16.04 15.78 -8.92
N THR A 126 15.98 16.02 -7.70
CA THR A 126 16.32 14.91 -6.77
C THR A 126 15.26 13.81 -6.84
N VAL A 127 14.05 14.29 -6.98
CA VAL A 127 12.98 13.25 -6.95
C VAL A 127 12.68 12.78 -8.38
N GLY A 128 13.31 13.45 -9.28
CA GLY A 128 13.21 13.01 -10.67
C GLY A 128 11.92 13.51 -11.34
N LEU A 129 11.37 14.63 -10.78
CA LEU A 129 10.21 15.25 -11.45
C LEU A 129 10.67 16.22 -12.53
N LEU A 130 10.57 15.78 -13.70
CA LEU A 130 11.08 16.62 -14.80
C LEU A 130 9.96 17.51 -15.33
N PRO A 131 10.32 18.87 -15.64
CA PRO A 131 9.36 19.88 -16.10
C PRO A 131 8.82 19.54 -17.51
N GLY A 132 9.43 18.47 -18.21
CA GLY A 132 8.96 18.15 -19.57
C GLY A 132 9.79 17.01 -20.17
N PRO A 133 9.21 16.45 -21.24
CA PRO A 133 9.87 15.28 -21.81
C PRO A 133 11.27 15.64 -22.38
N VAL A 134 12.28 14.90 -21.88
CA VAL A 134 13.69 15.10 -22.29
C VAL A 134 13.89 14.62 -23.74
N VAL A 135 12.90 13.82 -24.20
CA VAL A 135 13.08 13.32 -25.59
C VAL A 135 11.77 13.58 -26.36
N GLN A 136 11.93 14.36 -27.42
CA GLN A 136 10.75 14.61 -28.27
C GLN A 136 10.87 13.78 -29.56
N PHE A 137 10.00 12.82 -29.65
CA PHE A 137 10.08 12.01 -30.89
C PHE A 137 9.26 12.67 -31.99
N ALA A 138 9.92 12.91 -33.25
CA ALA A 138 9.27 13.34 -34.51
C ALA A 138 8.04 12.46 -34.82
N LYS A 139 6.82 13.04 -35.03
CA LYS A 139 5.50 12.42 -35.32
C LYS A 139 5.68 11.10 -36.10
N SER A 140 6.57 10.26 -35.61
CA SER A 140 6.72 8.99 -36.35
C SER A 140 5.61 8.03 -35.96
N ARG A 141 5.10 7.26 -36.95
CA ARG A 141 3.98 6.32 -36.76
C ARG A 141 4.41 5.11 -35.92
N GLU A 142 5.75 4.91 -35.87
CA GLU A 142 6.23 3.79 -35.03
C GLU A 142 7.49 4.21 -34.27
N LEU A 143 7.48 3.66 -33.05
CA LEU A 143 8.66 3.90 -32.19
C LEU A 143 9.31 2.59 -31.77
N THR A 144 10.58 2.72 -31.53
CA THR A 144 11.31 1.49 -31.10
C THR A 144 11.42 1.49 -29.57
N CYS A 145 11.03 0.35 -29.06
CA CYS A 145 11.12 0.20 -27.59
C CYS A 145 12.58 0.10 -27.13
N GLY A 146 12.98 0.77 -26.03
CA GLY A 146 14.37 0.83 -25.52
C GLY A 146 14.73 -0.41 -24.70
N VAL A 147 13.74 -1.31 -24.43
CA VAL A 147 14.04 -2.51 -23.61
C VAL A 147 14.07 -3.74 -24.52
N CYS A 148 13.02 -3.89 -25.32
CA CYS A 148 13.00 -5.14 -26.13
C CYS A 148 13.50 -4.87 -27.54
N PHE A 149 13.64 -3.55 -27.93
CA PHE A 149 14.24 -3.07 -29.20
C PHE A 149 13.35 -3.45 -30.38
N GLU A 150 12.05 -3.72 -30.12
CA GLU A 150 11.09 -3.95 -31.23
C GLU A 150 10.32 -2.66 -31.53
N ALA A 151 9.76 -2.67 -32.88
CA ALA A 151 9.02 -1.44 -33.28
C ALA A 151 7.52 -1.63 -32.99
N PHE A 152 7.00 -0.58 -32.35
CA PHE A 152 5.56 -0.60 -32.02
C PHE A 152 4.90 0.70 -32.48
N PRO A 153 3.57 0.56 -32.73
CA PRO A 153 2.84 1.82 -32.99
C PRO A 153 2.83 2.74 -31.76
N ARG A 154 2.63 3.98 -32.02
CA ARG A 154 2.67 4.98 -30.93
C ARG A 154 1.58 4.68 -29.88
N SER A 155 0.53 4.10 -30.31
CA SER A 155 -0.57 3.80 -29.38
C SER A 155 -0.15 2.77 -28.33
N ARG A 156 0.85 1.98 -28.69
CA ARG A 156 1.26 0.93 -27.72
C ARG A 156 2.57 1.32 -27.04
N MET A 157 2.85 2.50 -27.15
CA MET A 157 4.11 2.97 -26.51
C MET A 157 3.75 4.01 -25.43
N LYS A 158 4.39 3.86 -24.33
CA LYS A 158 4.17 4.85 -23.25
C LYS A 158 5.51 5.34 -22.70
N SER A 159 5.44 6.54 -22.16
CA SER A 159 6.68 7.08 -21.56
C SER A 159 6.35 7.77 -20.22
N ALA A 160 7.43 7.69 -19.36
CA ALA A 160 7.26 8.49 -18.13
C ALA A 160 7.48 9.97 -18.43
N ALA A 161 7.66 10.78 -17.47
CA ALA A 161 7.78 12.24 -17.69
C ALA A 161 9.04 12.58 -18.51
N CYS A 162 9.97 11.57 -18.62
CA CYS A 162 11.26 11.84 -19.29
C CYS A 162 11.13 11.72 -20.80
N GLY A 163 10.04 10.98 -21.25
CA GLY A 163 9.80 10.90 -22.71
C GLY A 163 10.44 9.66 -23.32
N HIS A 164 11.14 8.85 -22.52
CA HIS A 164 11.69 7.61 -23.08
C HIS A 164 10.57 6.58 -23.32
N PRO A 165 10.49 6.16 -24.65
CA PRO A 165 9.34 5.31 -25.01
C PRO A 165 9.65 3.82 -24.80
N PHE A 166 8.64 3.22 -24.12
CA PHE A 166 8.71 1.76 -23.93
C PHE A 166 7.34 1.15 -24.27
N CYS A 167 7.40 -0.07 -24.79
CA CYS A 167 6.10 -0.68 -25.15
C CYS A 167 5.33 -1.05 -23.88
N CYS A 168 4.05 -1.27 -24.03
CA CYS A 168 3.16 -1.54 -22.89
C CYS A 168 3.56 -2.84 -22.18
N GLU A 169 4.03 -3.79 -22.99
CA GLU A 169 4.40 -5.09 -22.36
C GLU A 169 5.63 -4.94 -21.48
N CYS A 170 6.56 -4.17 -21.92
CA CYS A 170 7.77 -3.99 -21.10
C CYS A 170 7.44 -3.19 -19.83
N TRP A 171 6.52 -2.21 -19.97
CA TRP A 171 6.13 -1.51 -18.74
C TRP A 171 5.44 -2.46 -17.76
N GLU A 172 4.59 -3.27 -18.30
CA GLU A 172 3.88 -4.20 -17.40
C GLU A 172 4.86 -5.13 -16.68
N GLY A 173 5.75 -5.66 -17.47
CA GLY A 173 6.78 -6.55 -16.86
C GLY A 173 7.66 -5.81 -15.84
N TYR A 174 8.05 -4.69 -16.21
CA TYR A 174 8.92 -3.89 -15.33
C TYR A 174 8.22 -3.58 -14.00
N ILE A 175 7.00 -3.14 -14.07
CA ILE A 175 6.28 -2.74 -12.84
C ILE A 175 5.97 -3.99 -12.03
N ARG A 176 5.52 -4.98 -12.66
CA ARG A 176 5.24 -6.23 -11.93
C ARG A 176 6.49 -6.73 -11.17
N THR A 177 7.56 -6.78 -11.91
CA THR A 177 8.78 -7.27 -11.24
C THR A 177 9.21 -6.34 -10.10
N SER A 178 9.08 -5.08 -10.32
CA SER A 178 9.48 -4.13 -9.25
C SER A 178 8.60 -4.29 -8.01
N ILE A 179 7.36 -4.51 -8.24
CA ILE A 179 6.45 -4.66 -7.07
C ILE A 179 6.76 -5.98 -6.36
N ASN A 180 7.03 -6.96 -7.10
CA ASN A 180 7.35 -8.25 -6.46
C ASN A 180 8.71 -8.25 -5.76
N ASP A 181 9.57 -7.37 -6.17
CA ASP A 181 10.90 -7.30 -5.53
C ASP A 181 10.82 -6.63 -4.16
N GLY A 182 9.76 -5.88 -3.96
CA GLY A 182 9.66 -5.33 -2.60
C GLY A 182 9.20 -3.86 -2.64
N PRO A 183 9.32 -3.17 -1.39
CA PRO A 183 8.78 -1.82 -1.23
C PRO A 183 9.57 -0.78 -2.04
N GLY A 184 10.75 -1.22 -2.65
CA GLY A 184 11.50 -0.26 -3.49
C GLY A 184 10.69 0.23 -4.70
N CYS A 185 9.58 -0.38 -4.99
CA CYS A 185 8.75 0.00 -6.14
C CYS A 185 8.08 1.36 -5.92
N LEU A 186 8.05 1.84 -4.64
CA LEU A 186 7.45 3.16 -4.35
C LEU A 186 8.32 4.30 -4.90
N MET A 187 9.60 3.98 -5.09
CA MET A 187 10.48 5.02 -5.68
C MET A 187 11.02 4.54 -7.03
N LEU A 188 10.12 4.03 -7.82
CA LEU A 188 10.50 3.44 -9.10
C LEU A 188 10.95 4.54 -10.08
N ARG A 189 11.99 4.09 -10.95
CA ARG A 189 12.50 5.07 -11.93
C ARG A 189 12.34 4.52 -13.35
N CYS A 190 12.55 5.46 -14.23
CA CYS A 190 12.48 5.07 -15.65
C CYS A 190 13.38 3.87 -15.93
N PRO A 191 12.86 2.97 -16.82
CA PRO A 191 13.63 1.75 -17.11
C PRO A 191 14.96 2.06 -17.81
N ASP A 192 15.12 3.22 -18.29
CA ASP A 192 16.43 3.57 -18.87
C ASP A 192 17.44 3.88 -17.75
N ALA A 193 18.63 3.28 -17.76
CA ALA A 193 19.62 3.33 -16.65
C ALA A 193 20.20 4.74 -16.51
N SER A 194 20.22 5.43 -17.52
CA SER A 194 20.82 6.78 -17.43
C SER A 194 19.76 7.83 -17.06
N CYS A 195 18.52 7.30 -16.84
CA CYS A 195 17.46 8.31 -16.61
C CYS A 195 16.96 8.16 -15.16
N GLY A 196 16.81 9.35 -14.50
CA GLY A 196 16.36 9.32 -13.09
C GLY A 196 14.90 9.81 -12.97
N ALA A 197 14.16 9.64 -14.06
CA ALA A 197 12.77 10.16 -13.97
C ALA A 197 11.93 9.22 -13.09
N ALA A 198 11.15 9.91 -12.30
CA ALA A 198 10.35 9.11 -11.34
C ALA A 198 9.08 8.59 -12.04
N VAL A 199 8.81 7.39 -11.61
CA VAL A 199 7.56 6.78 -12.12
C VAL A 199 6.53 6.82 -10.98
N GLY A 200 5.42 7.52 -11.33
CA GLY A 200 4.40 7.73 -10.27
C GLY A 200 3.31 6.67 -10.30
N GLN A 201 2.32 6.91 -9.40
CA GLN A 201 1.19 5.96 -9.23
C GLN A 201 0.34 5.89 -10.52
N ASP A 202 0.41 6.90 -11.26
CA ASP A 202 -0.38 6.91 -12.50
C ASP A 202 0.06 5.77 -13.45
N MET A 203 1.32 5.55 -13.49
CA MET A 203 1.80 4.47 -14.41
C MET A 203 1.53 3.08 -13.80
N ILE A 204 1.64 3.08 -12.50
CA ILE A 204 1.38 1.79 -11.83
C ILE A 204 -0.10 1.40 -12.01
N THR A 205 -0.95 2.41 -11.96
CA THR A 205 -2.39 2.13 -12.09
C THR A 205 -2.73 1.65 -13.51
N ILE A 206 -1.99 2.10 -14.46
CA ILE A 206 -2.31 1.75 -15.86
C ILE A 206 -1.78 0.35 -16.18
N PHE A 207 -0.57 -0.06 -15.64
CA PHE A 207 0.08 -1.27 -16.21
C PHE A 207 0.08 -2.38 -15.17
N ALA A 208 -0.29 -2.04 -13.94
CA ALA A 208 -0.23 -3.11 -12.91
C ALA A 208 -1.55 -3.88 -12.91
N SER A 209 -1.46 -5.22 -12.61
CA SER A 209 -2.68 -6.04 -12.41
C SER A 209 -3.35 -5.73 -11.07
N ASP A 210 -4.55 -6.24 -10.90
CA ASP A 210 -5.28 -5.95 -9.63
C ASP A 210 -4.52 -6.52 -8.43
N ASP A 211 -3.96 -7.66 -8.63
CA ASP A 211 -3.19 -8.23 -7.50
C ASP A 211 -1.96 -7.38 -7.18
N ASP A 212 -1.29 -6.95 -8.20
CA ASP A 212 -0.10 -6.09 -7.97
C ASP A 212 -0.48 -4.74 -7.35
N LYS A 213 -1.65 -4.28 -7.73
CA LYS A 213 -2.07 -2.99 -7.15
C LYS A 213 -2.33 -3.13 -5.65
N ARG A 214 -2.89 -4.28 -5.30
CA ARG A 214 -3.12 -4.49 -3.86
C ARG A 214 -1.79 -4.56 -3.10
N LYS A 215 -0.83 -5.19 -3.69
CA LYS A 215 0.48 -5.23 -3.02
C LYS A 215 1.12 -3.84 -2.94
N TYR A 216 0.99 -3.18 -4.05
CA TYR A 216 1.56 -1.82 -4.05
C TYR A 216 0.87 -0.97 -2.97
N SER A 217 -0.45 -1.11 -2.86
CA SER A 217 -1.17 -0.29 -1.85
C SER A 217 -0.71 -0.66 -0.44
N LYS A 218 -0.47 -1.85 -0.23
CA LYS A 218 0.04 -2.26 1.10
C LYS A 218 1.41 -1.63 1.39
N TYR A 219 2.30 -1.71 0.39
CA TYR A 219 3.61 -1.06 0.61
C TYR A 219 3.46 0.44 0.88
N LEU A 220 2.56 0.98 0.12
CA LEU A 220 2.38 2.44 0.30
C LEU A 220 1.85 2.72 1.70
N LEU A 221 0.97 1.96 2.11
CA LEU A 221 0.42 2.16 3.47
C LEU A 221 1.50 1.96 4.54
N ARG A 222 2.16 0.95 4.36
CA ARG A 222 3.23 0.71 5.34
C ARG A 222 4.23 1.87 5.36
N SER A 223 4.58 2.36 4.20
CA SER A 223 5.52 3.50 4.16
C SER A 223 4.97 4.71 4.91
N TYR A 224 3.70 4.92 4.86
CA TYR A 224 3.09 6.08 5.56
C TYR A 224 3.12 5.89 7.07
N VAL A 225 2.92 4.69 7.48
CA VAL A 225 2.87 4.45 8.93
C VAL A 225 4.29 4.48 9.51
N GLU A 226 5.19 3.92 8.73
CA GLU A 226 6.57 3.83 9.27
C GLU A 226 7.29 5.18 9.15
N ASP A 227 6.97 5.93 8.19
CA ASP A 227 7.81 7.13 7.91
C ASP A 227 7.15 8.38 8.52
N ASN A 228 5.92 8.15 8.91
CA ASN A 228 5.29 9.34 9.53
C ASN A 228 5.62 9.39 11.02
N LYS A 229 6.57 10.32 11.36
CA LYS A 229 7.11 10.46 12.74
C LYS A 229 6.04 11.02 13.68
N LYS A 230 4.99 11.54 13.00
CA LYS A 230 3.94 12.14 13.86
C LYS A 230 3.16 11.07 14.61
N PHE A 231 3.42 9.82 14.19
CA PHE A 231 2.60 8.79 14.88
C PHE A 231 3.49 7.59 15.20
N ASP A 232 3.82 7.36 16.53
CA ASP A 232 4.48 6.08 16.87
C ASP A 232 3.50 4.92 16.76
N PHE A 233 3.36 4.37 15.43
CA PHE A 233 2.36 3.28 15.27
C PHE A 233 2.96 1.96 15.76
N GLU A 234 2.44 1.35 16.83
CA GLU A 234 2.76 -0.06 17.14
C GLU A 234 1.77 -1.00 16.45
N CYS A 235 2.31 -1.81 15.47
CA CYS A 235 1.49 -2.81 14.75
C CYS A 235 1.05 -3.93 15.70
N VAL A 236 -0.28 -3.97 16.14
CA VAL A 236 -0.71 -5.04 17.07
C VAL A 236 -1.48 -6.10 16.28
N SER A 237 -0.80 -6.66 15.10
CA SER A 237 -1.19 -8.02 14.71
C SER A 237 -1.44 -8.08 13.19
N ILE A 238 -0.53 -8.63 12.43
CA ILE A 238 -0.22 -8.97 11.03
C ILE A 238 -1.36 -9.83 10.47
N SER A 239 -2.64 -9.86 11.25
CA SER A 239 -3.71 -10.58 10.54
C SER A 239 -5.01 -9.76 10.53
N LYS A 240 -4.92 -8.44 11.09
CA LYS A 240 -6.21 -7.70 11.06
C LYS A 240 -5.94 -6.22 10.79
N ASN A 241 -5.12 -5.89 9.77
CA ASN A 241 -5.11 -4.51 9.24
C ASN A 241 -5.46 -3.48 10.31
N VAL A 242 -5.00 -3.61 11.55
CA VAL A 242 -5.32 -2.62 12.60
C VAL A 242 -4.00 -1.98 13.05
N PHE A 243 -4.04 -0.46 12.95
CA PHE A 243 -2.82 0.29 13.37
C PHE A 243 -3.13 1.13 14.61
N ILE A 244 -2.10 1.03 15.63
CA ILE A 244 -2.34 1.81 16.87
C ILE A 244 -1.35 2.99 16.91
N SER A 245 -1.91 4.23 16.88
CA SER A 245 -1.06 5.44 17.02
C SER A 245 -1.07 5.95 18.46
N ASN A 246 0.21 6.28 19.07
CA ASN A 246 0.34 6.84 20.43
C ASN A 246 0.14 8.36 20.43
N MET A 247 -0.82 8.87 21.16
CA MET A 247 -1.23 10.29 21.27
C MET A 247 -0.19 11.10 22.05
N GLU A 248 0.94 10.55 22.59
CA GLU A 248 1.83 11.38 23.43
C GLU A 248 2.67 12.33 22.58
N ASN A 249 2.52 12.34 21.21
CA ASN A 249 3.29 13.31 20.38
C ASN A 249 2.35 14.29 19.68
N ASN A 250 1.00 14.24 20.01
CA ASN A 250 0.05 15.17 19.37
C ASN A 250 -0.10 16.44 20.22
N ARG A 251 0.83 16.55 21.37
CA ARG A 251 0.63 17.78 22.17
C ARG A 251 1.82 18.71 22.00
N MET A 252 2.60 18.68 20.83
CA MET A 252 3.57 19.82 20.82
C MET A 252 3.35 20.66 19.56
N LYS A 253 2.09 21.03 19.20
CA LYS A 253 2.13 22.26 18.37
C LYS A 253 0.81 23.02 18.55
N THR A 254 0.52 23.52 19.76
CA THR A 254 -0.31 24.76 19.72
C THR A 254 0.58 25.99 19.90
#